data_AF-A0A1B2I428-F1
#
_entry.id   AF-A0A1B2I428-F1
#
_cell.length_a   1.000
_cell.length_b   1.000
_cell.length_c   1.000
_cell.angle_alpha   90.00
_cell.angle_beta   90.00
_cell.angle_gamma   90.00
#
_symmetry.space_group_name_H-M   'P 1'
#
loop_
_entity.id
_entity.type
_entity.pdbx_description
1 polymer ?
#
loop_
_entity_poly.entity_id
_entity_poly.type
_entity_poly.pdbx_seq_one_letter_code
_entity_poly.pdbx_strand_id
1 'polypeptide(L)'
;MRRNIIGLLMFVCLITAFAATANAAATDQVLSRWEKKTRLLDREDQVSNLEIKATYYSTEYIEALVQSEANKNLWTQQEADEYKYRLLNTLHLEEMIPIRIEFMNNGPSMHLGPFDVMAKLMIGSKEYKMADYDKRFNFRFQGEKEGLVFFNRYDEKTGKDLLKGVKQVKLIFSPTISPITDGRRTEFIWDIANDDPNKLFQGRAAAKYETDRLLKRLEKLRADKAEEAKKMAAIDSEISTIQARLDELAAIQ
;
A
#
# COMPACT_ATOMS: atom_id res chain seq x y z
N MET A 1 -51.04 -28.13 -10.88
CA MET A 1 -49.68 -28.23 -10.28
C MET A 1 -48.60 -27.51 -11.09
N ARG A 2 -48.49 -27.66 -12.43
CA ARG A 2 -47.44 -26.98 -13.24
C ARG A 2 -47.41 -25.44 -13.13
N ARG A 3 -48.56 -24.76 -12.98
CA ARG A 3 -48.63 -23.29 -12.90
C ARG A 3 -48.08 -22.70 -11.59
N ASN A 4 -48.14 -23.45 -10.48
CA ASN A 4 -47.62 -23.02 -9.18
C ASN A 4 -46.11 -23.24 -9.06
N ILE A 5 -45.57 -24.24 -9.77
CA ILE A 5 -44.13 -24.53 -9.82
C ILE A 5 -43.40 -23.46 -10.65
N ILE A 6 -43.98 -22.98 -11.75
CA ILE A 6 -43.41 -21.90 -12.58
C ILE A 6 -43.39 -20.57 -11.82
N GLY A 7 -44.45 -20.25 -11.07
CA GLY A 7 -44.49 -19.06 -10.22
C GLY A 7 -43.46 -19.10 -9.09
N LEU A 8 -43.25 -20.26 -8.47
CA LEU A 8 -42.23 -20.46 -7.43
C LEU A 8 -40.80 -20.35 -8.00
N LEU A 9 -40.54 -20.92 -9.18
CA LEU A 9 -39.25 -20.82 -9.87
C LEU A 9 -38.94 -19.37 -10.32
N MET A 10 -39.93 -18.65 -10.82
CA MET A 10 -39.79 -17.21 -11.15
C MET A 10 -39.51 -16.37 -9.91
N PHE A 11 -40.17 -16.66 -8.78
CA PHE A 11 -39.95 -15.94 -7.53
C PHE A 11 -38.57 -16.24 -6.91
N VAL A 12 -38.11 -17.49 -6.96
CA VAL A 12 -36.76 -17.88 -6.52
C VAL A 12 -35.69 -17.27 -7.43
N CYS A 13 -35.86 -17.26 -8.76
CA CYS A 13 -34.96 -16.57 -9.68
C CYS A 13 -34.93 -15.05 -9.46
N LEU A 14 -36.06 -14.43 -9.10
CA LEU A 14 -36.10 -13.01 -8.78
C LEU A 14 -35.29 -12.73 -7.50
N ILE A 15 -35.47 -13.53 -6.44
CA ILE A 15 -34.76 -13.35 -5.17
C ILE A 15 -33.25 -13.57 -5.34
N THR A 16 -32.82 -14.58 -6.10
CA THR A 16 -31.39 -14.80 -6.35
C THR A 16 -30.78 -13.70 -7.22
N ALA A 17 -31.53 -13.16 -8.20
CA ALA A 17 -31.09 -12.01 -8.99
C ALA A 17 -30.94 -10.73 -8.13
N PHE A 18 -31.85 -10.49 -7.18
CA PHE A 18 -31.74 -9.35 -6.25
C PHE A 18 -30.60 -9.51 -5.24
N ALA A 19 -30.30 -10.73 -4.78
CA ALA A 19 -29.18 -10.98 -3.87
C ALA A 19 -27.81 -10.79 -4.55
N ALA A 20 -27.69 -11.18 -5.82
CA ALA A 20 -26.46 -10.99 -6.60
C ALA A 20 -26.17 -9.51 -6.88
N THR A 21 -27.19 -8.71 -7.19
CA THR A 21 -27.03 -7.26 -7.47
C THR A 21 -26.71 -6.45 -6.21
N ALA A 22 -27.26 -6.82 -5.06
CA ALA A 22 -26.95 -6.17 -3.79
C ALA A 22 -25.49 -6.37 -3.36
N ASN A 23 -24.93 -7.57 -3.54
CA ASN A 23 -23.53 -7.86 -3.24
C ASN A 23 -22.55 -7.15 -4.19
N ALA A 24 -22.89 -7.02 -5.47
CA ALA A 24 -22.08 -6.28 -6.44
C ALA A 24 -22.05 -4.78 -6.10
N ALA A 25 -23.21 -4.18 -5.80
CA ALA A 25 -23.31 -2.77 -5.43
C ALA A 25 -22.51 -2.43 -4.15
N ALA A 26 -22.52 -3.33 -3.16
CA ALA A 26 -21.71 -3.19 -1.95
C ALA A 26 -20.20 -3.27 -2.26
N THR A 27 -19.79 -4.18 -3.15
CA THR A 27 -18.38 -4.35 -3.56
C THR A 27 -17.87 -3.09 -4.27
N ASP A 28 -18.63 -2.57 -5.24
CA ASP A 28 -18.24 -1.36 -5.99
C ASP A 28 -18.20 -0.11 -5.10
N GLN A 29 -19.08 -0.02 -4.11
CA GLN A 29 -19.05 1.04 -3.10
C GLN A 29 -17.77 0.98 -2.25
N VAL A 30 -17.32 -0.23 -1.87
CA VAL A 30 -16.05 -0.39 -1.16
C VAL A 30 -14.89 0.03 -2.05
N LEU A 31 -14.82 -0.46 -3.30
CA LEU A 31 -13.74 -0.12 -4.23
C LEU A 31 -13.64 1.39 -4.44
N SER A 32 -14.75 2.05 -4.80
CA SER A 32 -14.78 3.48 -5.09
C SER A 32 -14.46 4.39 -3.89
N ARG A 33 -14.64 3.92 -2.66
CA ARG A 33 -14.21 4.68 -1.47
C ARG A 33 -12.69 4.76 -1.35
N TRP A 34 -12.00 3.70 -1.77
CA TRP A 34 -10.54 3.57 -1.67
C TRP A 34 -9.81 3.96 -2.96
N GLU A 35 -10.50 3.94 -4.10
CA GLU A 35 -10.03 4.51 -5.35
C GLU A 35 -10.50 5.96 -5.50
N LYS A 36 -9.57 6.91 -5.44
CA LYS A 36 -9.88 8.33 -5.61
C LYS A 36 -9.27 8.82 -6.90
N LYS A 37 -10.04 9.60 -7.66
CA LYS A 37 -9.56 10.22 -8.89
C LYS A 37 -9.85 11.71 -8.92
N THR A 38 -8.98 12.44 -9.58
CA THR A 38 -9.19 13.84 -9.95
C THR A 38 -8.80 14.05 -11.39
N ARG A 39 -9.54 14.93 -12.07
CA ARG A 39 -9.27 15.33 -13.45
C ARG A 39 -8.96 16.81 -13.48
N LEU A 40 -7.83 17.17 -14.06
CA LEU A 40 -7.33 18.53 -14.14
C LEU A 40 -7.22 18.93 -15.60
N LEU A 41 -7.85 20.04 -15.96
CA LEU A 41 -7.74 20.64 -17.28
C LEU A 41 -6.59 21.65 -17.32
N ASP A 42 -5.89 21.72 -18.44
CA ASP A 42 -4.92 22.75 -18.74
C ASP A 42 -5.61 24.13 -18.74
N ARG A 43 -4.93 25.15 -18.19
CA ARG A 43 -5.52 26.49 -18.06
C ARG A 43 -5.58 27.24 -19.38
N GLU A 44 -4.64 26.99 -20.28
CA GLU A 44 -4.48 27.73 -21.52
C GLU A 44 -5.41 27.18 -22.61
N ASP A 45 -5.34 25.88 -22.89
CA ASP A 45 -6.09 25.28 -24.00
C ASP A 45 -7.46 24.71 -23.61
N GLN A 46 -7.72 24.46 -22.31
CA GLN A 46 -8.96 23.87 -21.76
C GLN A 46 -9.36 22.52 -22.38
N VAL A 47 -8.45 21.84 -23.09
CA VAL A 47 -8.68 20.56 -23.77
C VAL A 47 -7.72 19.50 -23.22
N SER A 48 -6.45 19.86 -23.10
CA SER A 48 -5.42 19.03 -22.48
C SER A 48 -5.81 18.74 -21.04
N ASN A 49 -5.60 17.50 -20.60
CA ASN A 49 -5.98 17.09 -19.25
C ASN A 49 -5.04 16.05 -18.68
N LEU A 50 -4.96 16.07 -17.36
CA LEU A 50 -4.34 15.03 -16.55
C LEU A 50 -5.38 14.46 -15.60
N GLU A 51 -5.67 13.17 -15.73
CA GLU A 51 -6.37 12.43 -14.69
C GLU A 51 -5.36 11.71 -13.81
N ILE A 52 -5.52 11.84 -12.51
CA ILE A 52 -4.72 11.12 -11.51
C ILE A 52 -5.69 10.28 -10.71
N LYS A 53 -5.47 8.97 -10.68
CA LYS A 53 -6.15 8.04 -9.77
C LYS A 53 -5.15 7.53 -8.75
N ALA A 54 -5.56 7.48 -7.49
CA ALA A 54 -4.80 6.89 -6.41
C ALA A 54 -5.67 5.90 -5.65
N THR A 55 -5.10 4.73 -5.36
CA THR A 55 -5.79 3.64 -4.66
C THR A 55 -5.00 3.25 -3.43
N TYR A 56 -5.62 3.38 -2.26
CA TYR A 56 -5.06 2.89 -1.00
C TYR A 56 -5.55 1.46 -0.75
N TYR A 57 -4.62 0.52 -0.54
CA TYR A 57 -4.94 -0.89 -0.33
C TYR A 57 -5.27 -1.19 1.14
N SER A 58 -6.49 -0.84 1.54
CA SER A 58 -7.03 -1.26 2.83
C SER A 58 -7.42 -2.75 2.82
N THR A 59 -7.66 -3.31 4.00
CA THR A 59 -8.17 -4.67 4.15
C THR A 59 -9.44 -4.90 3.35
N GLU A 60 -10.43 -4.02 3.52
CA GLU A 60 -11.72 -4.16 2.86
C GLU A 60 -11.62 -3.94 1.34
N TYR A 61 -10.71 -3.08 0.88
CA TYR A 61 -10.45 -2.91 -0.54
C TYR A 61 -9.88 -4.19 -1.16
N ILE A 62 -8.91 -4.82 -0.50
CA ILE A 62 -8.30 -6.05 -1.00
C ILE A 62 -9.32 -7.17 -1.09
N GLU A 63 -10.15 -7.37 -0.06
CA GLU A 63 -11.21 -8.39 -0.11
C GLU A 63 -12.22 -8.10 -1.24
N ALA A 64 -12.66 -6.84 -1.36
CA ALA A 64 -13.57 -6.42 -2.42
C ALA A 64 -12.94 -6.61 -3.82
N LEU A 65 -11.65 -6.34 -3.97
CA LEU A 65 -10.92 -6.52 -5.22
C LEU A 65 -10.82 -8.00 -5.60
N VAL A 66 -10.43 -8.87 -4.66
CA VAL A 66 -10.37 -10.32 -4.88
C VAL A 66 -11.75 -10.86 -5.25
N GLN A 67 -12.80 -10.44 -4.54
CA GLN A 67 -14.17 -10.83 -4.84
C GLN A 67 -14.63 -10.34 -6.23
N SER A 68 -14.31 -9.09 -6.58
CA SER A 68 -14.64 -8.51 -7.89
C SER A 68 -13.95 -9.27 -9.02
N GLU A 69 -12.64 -9.54 -8.89
CA GLU A 69 -11.88 -10.29 -9.90
C GLU A 69 -12.30 -11.75 -9.99
N ALA A 70 -12.58 -12.41 -8.86
CA ALA A 70 -13.09 -13.77 -8.87
C ALA A 70 -14.43 -13.88 -9.60
N ASN A 71 -15.34 -12.92 -9.36
CA ASN A 71 -16.64 -12.89 -10.03
C ASN A 71 -16.52 -12.61 -11.54
N LYS A 72 -15.70 -11.61 -11.92
CA LYS A 72 -15.49 -11.25 -13.34
C LYS A 72 -14.88 -12.39 -14.14
N ASN A 73 -13.96 -13.13 -13.55
CA ASN A 73 -13.20 -14.17 -14.23
C ASN A 73 -13.73 -15.60 -13.95
N LEU A 74 -14.84 -15.73 -13.19
CA LEU A 74 -15.44 -17.00 -12.79
C LEU A 74 -14.46 -17.94 -12.07
N TRP A 75 -13.60 -17.37 -11.22
CA TRP A 75 -12.59 -18.12 -10.49
C TRP A 75 -13.19 -19.05 -9.45
N THR A 76 -12.55 -20.20 -9.29
CA THR A 76 -12.70 -21.07 -8.12
C THR A 76 -12.15 -20.39 -6.87
N GLN A 77 -12.53 -20.89 -5.69
CA GLN A 77 -11.98 -20.40 -4.41
C GLN A 77 -10.45 -20.53 -4.36
N GLN A 78 -9.89 -21.59 -4.94
CA GLN A 78 -8.45 -21.79 -4.99
C GLN A 78 -7.75 -20.71 -5.83
N GLU A 79 -8.27 -20.39 -7.01
CA GLU A 79 -7.70 -19.35 -7.88
C GLU A 79 -7.80 -17.96 -7.24
N ALA A 80 -8.91 -17.67 -6.55
CA ALA A 80 -9.07 -16.44 -5.78
C ALA A 80 -8.06 -16.34 -4.63
N ASP A 81 -7.84 -17.44 -3.89
CA ASP A 81 -6.85 -17.51 -2.81
C ASP A 81 -5.42 -17.33 -3.33
N GLU A 82 -5.09 -17.94 -4.46
CA GLU A 82 -3.78 -17.79 -5.11
C GLU A 82 -3.56 -16.36 -5.62
N TYR A 83 -4.58 -15.74 -6.20
CA TYR A 83 -4.54 -14.32 -6.57
C TYR A 83 -4.33 -13.43 -5.34
N LYS A 84 -5.09 -13.63 -4.27
CA LYS A 84 -4.95 -12.91 -3.01
C LYS A 84 -3.54 -13.06 -2.44
N TYR A 85 -2.98 -14.26 -2.42
CA TYR A 85 -1.61 -14.51 -1.97
C TYR A 85 -0.57 -13.71 -2.78
N ARG A 86 -0.64 -13.73 -4.12
CA ARG A 86 0.27 -12.96 -4.98
C ARG A 86 0.13 -11.46 -4.77
N LEU A 87 -1.10 -10.98 -4.60
CA LEU A 87 -1.38 -9.58 -4.32
C LEU A 87 -0.75 -9.15 -2.99
N LEU A 88 -1.01 -9.88 -1.91
CA LEU A 88 -0.45 -9.58 -0.58
C LEU A 88 1.09 -9.62 -0.58
N ASN A 89 1.70 -10.57 -1.30
CA ASN A 89 3.15 -10.61 -1.50
C ASN A 89 3.69 -9.38 -2.23
N THR A 90 2.96 -8.83 -3.19
CA THR A 90 3.38 -7.64 -3.96
C THR A 90 3.24 -6.35 -3.14
N LEU A 91 2.22 -6.31 -2.27
CA LEU A 91 1.86 -5.11 -1.52
C LEU A 91 2.73 -4.87 -0.29
N HIS A 92 3.39 -5.90 0.25
CA HIS A 92 4.26 -5.81 1.42
C HIS A 92 3.62 -5.07 2.62
N LEU A 93 2.32 -5.32 2.87
CA LEU A 93 1.50 -4.60 3.86
C LEU A 93 2.05 -4.69 5.30
N GLU A 94 2.91 -5.67 5.55
CA GLU A 94 3.60 -5.88 6.81
C GLU A 94 4.64 -4.82 7.12
N GLU A 95 5.32 -4.28 6.11
CA GLU A 95 6.44 -3.35 6.26
C GLU A 95 6.12 -2.00 5.61
N MET A 96 5.21 -1.99 4.64
CA MET A 96 4.93 -0.87 3.77
C MET A 96 3.44 -0.49 3.77
N ILE A 97 3.20 0.75 3.39
CA ILE A 97 1.90 1.32 3.05
C ILE A 97 1.90 1.53 1.54
N PRO A 98 1.33 0.59 0.76
CA PRO A 98 1.31 0.68 -0.69
C PRO A 98 0.16 1.55 -1.18
N ILE A 99 0.44 2.38 -2.17
CA ILE A 99 -0.58 3.14 -2.92
C ILE A 99 -0.33 2.92 -4.40
N ARG A 100 -1.36 2.51 -5.15
CA ARG A 100 -1.29 2.51 -6.62
C ARG A 100 -1.59 3.91 -7.12
N ILE A 101 -0.77 4.39 -8.05
CA ILE A 101 -0.98 5.66 -8.73
C ILE A 101 -1.12 5.37 -10.21
N GLU A 102 -2.14 5.94 -10.82
CA GLU A 102 -2.41 5.84 -12.25
C GLU A 102 -2.57 7.26 -12.80
N PHE A 103 -1.87 7.54 -13.89
CA PHE A 103 -1.94 8.79 -14.63
C PHE A 103 -2.53 8.51 -16.00
N MET A 104 -3.48 9.35 -16.42
CA MET A 104 -3.91 9.44 -17.81
C MET A 104 -3.63 10.86 -18.30
N ASN A 105 -2.55 11.01 -19.06
CA ASN A 105 -2.07 12.30 -19.55
C ASN A 105 -2.41 12.49 -21.03
N ASN A 106 -3.37 13.35 -21.32
CA ASN A 106 -3.73 13.76 -22.67
C ASN A 106 -3.14 15.12 -23.08
N GLY A 107 -2.27 15.69 -22.25
CA GLY A 107 -1.57 16.95 -22.54
C GLY A 107 -0.11 16.74 -22.97
N PRO A 108 0.75 17.75 -22.73
CA PRO A 108 2.19 17.65 -22.98
C PRO A 108 2.83 16.50 -22.20
N SER A 109 3.92 15.92 -22.72
CA SER A 109 4.57 14.80 -22.04
C SER A 109 5.07 15.19 -20.64
N MET A 110 4.73 14.38 -19.65
CA MET A 110 5.15 14.57 -18.26
C MET A 110 6.55 14.01 -18.03
N HIS A 111 7.35 14.75 -17.24
CA HIS A 111 8.69 14.37 -16.80
C HIS A 111 8.65 14.28 -15.28
N LEU A 112 8.44 13.06 -14.80
CA LEU A 112 8.21 12.76 -13.39
C LEU A 112 9.50 12.47 -12.61
N GLY A 113 10.64 12.36 -13.30
CA GLY A 113 11.92 12.07 -12.67
C GLY A 113 12.55 13.32 -12.03
N PRO A 114 13.12 13.21 -10.82
CA PRO A 114 13.12 12.03 -9.95
C PRO A 114 11.79 11.92 -9.16
N PHE A 115 11.13 10.75 -9.23
CA PHE A 115 9.75 10.62 -8.73
C PHE A 115 9.65 10.53 -7.20
N ASP A 116 10.72 10.16 -6.51
CA ASP A 116 10.82 10.05 -5.04
C ASP A 116 10.42 11.32 -4.28
N VAL A 117 10.49 12.49 -4.93
CA VAL A 117 10.08 13.80 -4.38
C VAL A 117 8.73 14.30 -4.90
N MET A 118 8.09 13.58 -5.82
CA MET A 118 6.86 14.02 -6.49
C MET A 118 5.58 13.69 -5.73
N ALA A 119 5.66 12.78 -4.77
CA ALA A 119 4.54 12.44 -3.89
C ALA A 119 5.02 12.23 -2.45
N LYS A 120 4.18 12.59 -1.49
CA LYS A 120 4.42 12.36 -0.07
C LYS A 120 3.14 11.89 0.62
N LEU A 121 3.31 11.10 1.68
CA LEU A 121 2.21 10.65 2.51
C LEU A 121 2.21 11.44 3.81
N MET A 122 1.10 12.10 4.10
CA MET A 122 0.85 12.73 5.39
C MET A 122 0.09 11.75 6.28
N ILE A 123 0.70 11.39 7.41
CA ILE A 123 0.11 10.51 8.42
C ILE A 123 0.00 11.33 9.71
N GLY A 124 -1.23 11.65 10.11
CA GLY A 124 -1.47 12.65 11.14
C GLY A 124 -0.98 14.03 10.70
N SER A 125 -0.04 14.62 11.45
CA SER A 125 0.58 15.92 11.15
C SER A 125 1.98 15.81 10.53
N LYS A 126 2.49 14.60 10.30
CA LYS A 126 3.85 14.35 9.80
C LYS A 126 3.84 13.95 8.33
N GLU A 127 4.86 14.38 7.61
CA GLU A 127 5.08 14.04 6.21
C GLU A 127 6.13 12.93 6.09
N TYR A 128 5.85 11.95 5.24
CA TYR A 128 6.71 10.80 4.97
C TYR A 128 7.03 10.75 3.48
N LYS A 129 8.31 10.54 3.18
CA LYS A 129 8.80 10.31 1.82
C LYS A 129 8.54 8.87 1.39
N MET A 130 8.50 8.65 0.09
CA MET A 130 8.44 7.29 -0.46
C MET A 130 9.72 6.53 -0.09
N ALA A 131 9.53 5.30 0.38
CA ALA A 131 10.60 4.33 0.63
C ALA A 131 11.00 3.61 -0.67
N ASP A 132 10.00 3.27 -1.50
CA ASP A 132 10.22 2.71 -2.83
C ASP A 132 9.06 3.07 -3.78
N TYR A 133 9.27 2.87 -5.07
CA TYR A 133 8.29 3.14 -6.12
C TYR A 133 8.69 2.48 -7.44
N ASP A 134 7.72 2.29 -8.32
CA ASP A 134 7.94 1.83 -9.68
C ASP A 134 8.83 2.81 -10.48
N LYS A 135 10.04 2.38 -10.82
CA LYS A 135 11.04 3.22 -11.52
C LYS A 135 10.59 3.65 -12.91
N ARG A 136 9.56 3.03 -13.49
CA ARG A 136 8.93 3.47 -14.74
C ARG A 136 8.39 4.90 -14.62
N PHE A 137 8.06 5.37 -13.41
CA PHE A 137 7.69 6.77 -13.20
C PHE A 137 8.81 7.75 -13.57
N ASN A 138 10.09 7.40 -13.49
CA ASN A 138 11.16 8.35 -13.83
C ASN A 138 11.27 8.67 -15.32
N PHE A 139 10.62 7.89 -16.18
CA PHE A 139 10.68 8.10 -17.63
C PHE A 139 9.58 9.05 -18.09
N ARG A 140 9.91 9.88 -19.09
CA ARG A 140 8.95 10.73 -19.80
C ARG A 140 7.78 9.88 -20.33
N PHE A 141 6.55 10.40 -20.27
CA PHE A 141 5.40 9.72 -20.88
C PHE A 141 4.28 10.67 -21.30
N GLN A 142 3.44 10.16 -22.19
CA GLN A 142 2.14 10.68 -22.58
C GLN A 142 1.17 9.47 -22.62
N GLY A 143 -0.12 9.70 -22.39
CA GLY A 143 -1.10 8.63 -22.23
C GLY A 143 -1.09 8.04 -20.83
N GLU A 144 -1.24 6.73 -20.73
CA GLU A 144 -1.40 6.02 -19.47
C GLU A 144 -0.06 5.63 -18.84
N LYS A 145 0.06 5.82 -17.52
CA LYS A 145 1.15 5.24 -16.74
C LYS A 145 0.67 4.92 -15.33
N GLU A 146 0.99 3.72 -14.87
CA GLU A 146 0.67 3.28 -13.52
C GLU A 146 1.81 2.55 -12.84
N GLY A 147 1.73 2.51 -11.51
CA GLY A 147 2.69 1.82 -10.67
C GLY A 147 2.34 1.93 -9.19
N LEU A 148 3.04 1.11 -8.40
CA LEU A 148 2.96 1.17 -6.94
C LEU A 148 4.01 2.15 -6.40
N VAL A 149 3.61 2.84 -5.34
CA VAL A 149 4.51 3.57 -4.44
C VAL A 149 4.38 2.99 -3.04
N PHE A 150 5.47 2.99 -2.30
CA PHE A 150 5.56 2.40 -0.98
C PHE A 150 6.08 3.44 0.01
N PHE A 151 5.38 3.57 1.14
CA PHE A 151 5.83 4.33 2.29
C PHE A 151 6.11 3.36 3.43
N ASN A 152 7.09 3.65 4.29
CA ASN A 152 7.33 2.81 5.46
C ASN A 152 6.10 2.78 6.36
N ARG A 153 5.73 1.59 6.85
CA ARG A 153 4.65 1.42 7.85
C ARG A 153 5.13 1.75 9.26
N TYR A 154 6.40 1.49 9.55
CA TYR A 154 7.00 1.74 10.85
C TYR A 154 7.94 2.93 10.81
N ASP A 155 7.96 3.72 11.87
CA ASP A 155 8.95 4.75 12.09
C ASP A 155 10.35 4.12 12.18
N GLU A 156 11.27 4.49 11.29
CA GLU A 156 12.61 3.87 11.22
C GLU A 156 13.42 4.00 12.50
N LYS A 157 13.17 5.05 13.30
CA LYS A 157 13.93 5.32 14.53
C LYS A 157 13.35 4.60 15.75
N THR A 158 12.03 4.56 15.83
CA THR A 158 11.32 4.11 17.04
C THR A 158 10.64 2.75 16.87
N GLY A 159 10.52 2.24 15.63
CA GLY A 159 9.83 0.99 15.31
C GLY A 159 8.32 1.04 15.53
N LYS A 160 7.74 2.22 15.80
CA LYS A 160 6.31 2.37 16.06
C LYS A 160 5.51 2.31 14.75
N ASP A 161 4.39 1.58 14.76
CA ASP A 161 3.45 1.57 13.64
C ASP A 161 2.88 2.99 13.44
N LEU A 162 3.11 3.54 12.25
CA LEU A 162 2.71 4.89 11.89
C LEU A 162 1.20 5.04 11.75
N LEU A 163 0.48 3.97 11.42
CA LEU A 163 -0.97 4.00 11.22
C LEU A 163 -1.76 3.77 12.51
N LYS A 164 -1.10 3.33 13.59
CA LYS A 164 -1.78 3.02 14.85
C LYS A 164 -2.45 4.25 15.45
N GLY A 165 -3.79 4.19 15.56
CA GLY A 165 -4.60 5.29 16.11
C GLY A 165 -4.78 6.47 15.16
N VAL A 166 -4.33 6.35 13.90
CA VAL A 166 -4.51 7.36 12.86
C VAL A 166 -5.86 7.15 12.21
N LYS A 167 -6.63 8.23 12.07
CA LYS A 167 -7.94 8.19 11.41
C LYS A 167 -7.83 8.42 9.91
N GLN A 168 -6.87 9.22 9.46
CA GLN A 168 -6.77 9.62 8.06
C GLN A 168 -5.33 9.69 7.59
N VAL A 169 -5.15 9.33 6.32
CA VAL A 169 -3.89 9.51 5.59
C VAL A 169 -4.15 10.36 4.36
N LYS A 170 -3.17 11.18 3.97
CA LYS A 170 -3.27 12.05 2.79
C LYS A 170 -2.09 11.85 1.86
N LEU A 171 -2.35 11.43 0.62
CA LEU A 171 -1.34 11.47 -0.44
C LEU A 171 -1.36 12.87 -1.05
N ILE A 172 -0.20 13.52 -1.09
CA ILE A 172 -0.05 14.87 -1.65
C ILE A 172 0.97 14.79 -2.77
N PHE A 173 0.58 15.28 -3.95
CA PHE A 173 1.48 15.42 -5.09
C PHE A 173 2.14 16.80 -5.09
N SER A 174 3.38 16.84 -5.56
CA SER A 174 4.05 18.11 -5.86
C SER A 174 3.25 18.86 -6.94
N PRO A 175 3.04 20.18 -6.81
CA PRO A 175 2.44 20.97 -7.90
C PRO A 175 3.24 20.89 -9.21
N THR A 176 4.56 20.64 -9.12
CA THR A 176 5.48 20.55 -10.26
C THR A 176 5.44 19.21 -10.98
N ILE A 177 4.58 18.27 -10.57
CA ILE A 177 4.52 16.92 -11.15
C ILE A 177 4.11 16.92 -12.62
N SER A 178 3.35 17.93 -13.05
CA SER A 178 2.93 18.15 -14.43
C SER A 178 2.80 19.66 -14.68
N PRO A 179 3.03 20.13 -15.92
CA PRO A 179 2.66 21.49 -16.31
C PRO A 179 1.20 21.83 -16.00
N ILE A 180 0.31 20.84 -16.15
CA ILE A 180 -1.13 21.02 -15.89
C ILE A 180 -1.41 21.24 -14.40
N THR A 181 -0.62 20.63 -13.51
CA THR A 181 -0.79 20.76 -12.05
C THR A 181 -0.10 21.99 -11.47
N ASP A 182 0.57 22.80 -12.28
CA ASP A 182 1.40 23.88 -11.76
C ASP A 182 0.58 24.88 -10.94
N GLY A 183 1.10 25.20 -9.74
CA GLY A 183 0.41 25.99 -8.73
C GLY A 183 -0.89 25.40 -8.16
N ARG A 184 -1.22 24.12 -8.44
CA ARG A 184 -2.39 23.42 -7.88
C ARG A 184 -1.93 22.33 -6.90
N ARG A 185 -2.57 22.30 -5.73
CA ARG A 185 -2.38 21.21 -4.76
C ARG A 185 -3.31 20.06 -5.12
N THR A 186 -2.72 18.94 -5.55
CA THR A 186 -3.46 17.69 -5.74
C THR A 186 -3.27 16.79 -4.55
N GLU A 187 -4.35 16.44 -3.87
CA GLU A 187 -4.31 15.53 -2.72
C GLU A 187 -5.48 14.55 -2.69
N PHE A 188 -5.22 13.38 -2.10
CA PHE A 188 -6.20 12.34 -1.87
C PHE A 188 -6.19 11.97 -0.39
N ILE A 189 -7.37 11.92 0.24
CA ILE A 189 -7.52 11.69 1.67
C ILE A 189 -8.33 10.44 1.90
N TRP A 190 -7.81 9.44 2.62
CA TRP A 190 -8.57 8.25 2.99
C TRP A 190 -8.83 8.21 4.50
N ASP A 191 -10.00 7.70 4.89
CA ASP A 191 -10.32 7.38 6.27
C ASP A 191 -9.94 5.93 6.54
N ILE A 192 -8.99 5.73 7.46
CA ILE A 192 -8.38 4.45 7.79
C ILE A 192 -8.65 4.04 9.24
N ALA A 193 -9.55 4.74 9.95
CA ALA A 193 -9.74 4.54 11.39
C ALA A 193 -10.09 3.08 11.77
N ASN A 194 -10.73 2.35 10.86
CA ASN A 194 -11.17 0.97 11.04
C ASN A 194 -10.37 -0.04 10.20
N ASP A 195 -9.30 0.39 9.54
CA ASP A 195 -8.47 -0.49 8.72
C ASP A 195 -7.58 -1.37 9.62
N ASP A 196 -7.67 -2.68 9.44
CA ASP A 196 -6.87 -3.66 10.18
C ASP A 196 -6.36 -4.72 9.22
N PRO A 197 -5.11 -4.56 8.73
CA PRO A 197 -4.45 -5.51 7.85
C PRO A 197 -4.35 -6.92 8.41
N ASN A 198 -4.40 -7.11 9.74
CA ASN A 198 -4.31 -8.45 10.34
C ASN A 198 -5.49 -9.34 9.97
N LYS A 199 -6.65 -8.75 9.62
CA LYS A 199 -7.83 -9.52 9.19
C LYS A 199 -7.65 -10.20 7.84
N LEU A 200 -6.75 -9.70 6.98
CA LEU A 200 -6.41 -10.32 5.70
C LEU A 200 -5.72 -11.67 5.88
N PHE A 201 -5.15 -11.91 7.06
CA PHE A 201 -4.36 -13.10 7.40
C PHE A 201 -5.18 -14.15 8.18
N GLN A 202 -6.48 -14.21 7.97
CA GLN A 202 -7.34 -15.30 8.48
C GLN A 202 -7.63 -16.33 7.38
N GLY A 203 -7.41 -17.63 7.64
CA GLY A 203 -7.60 -18.72 6.68
C GLY A 203 -6.30 -19.46 6.29
N ARG A 204 -6.38 -20.48 5.42
CA ARG A 204 -5.25 -21.40 5.12
C ARG A 204 -4.14 -20.74 4.29
N ALA A 205 -4.49 -19.99 3.24
CA ALA A 205 -3.54 -19.22 2.42
C ALA A 205 -2.89 -18.08 3.22
N ALA A 206 -3.72 -17.42 4.02
CA ALA A 206 -3.35 -16.43 5.00
C ALA A 206 -2.32 -16.93 6.02
N ALA A 207 -2.52 -18.14 6.58
CA ALA A 207 -1.57 -18.76 7.52
C ALA A 207 -0.22 -19.10 6.88
N LYS A 208 -0.23 -19.53 5.61
CA LYS A 208 1.02 -19.76 4.84
C LYS A 208 1.79 -18.45 4.65
N TYR A 209 1.11 -17.40 4.20
CA TYR A 209 1.70 -16.07 4.06
C TYR A 209 2.24 -15.53 5.39
N GLU A 210 1.47 -15.65 6.47
CA GLU A 210 1.89 -15.22 7.81
C GLU A 210 3.14 -15.98 8.26
N THR A 211 3.22 -17.28 7.97
CA THR A 211 4.40 -18.10 8.28
C THR A 211 5.61 -17.62 7.49
N ASP A 212 5.49 -17.45 6.17
CA ASP A 212 6.56 -16.96 5.30
C ASP A 212 7.05 -15.57 5.76
N ARG A 213 6.11 -14.69 6.12
CA ARG A 213 6.36 -13.36 6.66
C ARG A 213 7.13 -13.40 7.97
N LEU A 214 6.67 -14.20 8.93
CA LEU A 214 7.32 -14.32 10.24
C LEU A 214 8.72 -14.91 10.12
N LEU A 215 8.93 -15.86 9.20
CA LEU A 215 10.25 -16.39 8.88
C LEU A 215 11.17 -15.31 8.34
N LYS A 216 10.74 -14.54 7.34
CA LYS A 216 11.54 -13.44 6.76
C LYS A 216 11.90 -12.38 7.80
N ARG A 217 10.95 -11.99 8.66
CA ARG A 217 11.20 -11.03 9.75
C ARG A 217 12.17 -11.60 10.79
N LEU A 218 12.06 -12.89 11.11
CA LEU A 218 12.97 -13.56 12.03
C LEU A 218 14.41 -13.62 11.47
N GLU A 219 14.56 -13.88 10.18
CA GLU A 219 15.87 -13.86 9.49
C GLU A 219 16.51 -12.48 9.54
N LYS A 220 15.75 -11.42 9.23
CA LYS A 220 16.23 -10.04 9.33
C LYS A 220 16.66 -9.67 10.75
N LEU A 221 15.83 -9.97 11.75
CA LEU A 221 16.16 -9.72 13.15
C LEU A 221 17.39 -10.50 13.62
N ARG A 222 17.62 -11.72 13.10
CA ARG A 222 18.84 -12.49 13.37
C ARG A 222 20.07 -11.84 12.75
N ALA A 223 19.97 -11.31 11.53
CA ALA A 223 21.06 -10.58 10.88
C ALA A 223 21.40 -9.30 11.65
N ASP A 224 20.40 -8.48 11.98
CA ASP A 224 20.58 -7.24 12.76
C ASP A 224 21.20 -7.53 14.13
N LYS A 225 20.71 -8.56 14.84
CA LYS A 225 21.30 -8.99 16.12
C LYS A 225 22.76 -9.40 15.99
N ALA A 226 23.12 -10.11 14.91
CA ALA A 226 24.49 -10.53 14.68
C ALA A 226 25.41 -9.34 14.38
N GLU A 227 24.93 -8.32 13.66
CA GLU A 227 25.68 -7.10 13.40
C GLU A 227 25.90 -6.29 14.68
N GLU A 228 24.85 -6.07 15.47
CA GLU A 228 24.97 -5.34 16.75
C GLU A 228 25.84 -6.09 17.76
N ALA A 229 25.79 -7.42 17.79
CA ALA A 229 26.69 -8.22 18.63
C ALA A 229 28.17 -8.01 18.27
N LYS A 230 28.50 -7.83 16.98
CA LYS A 230 29.87 -7.50 16.56
C LYS A 230 30.30 -6.12 17.04
N LYS A 231 29.40 -5.12 16.99
CA LYS A 231 29.67 -3.77 17.50
C LYS A 231 29.90 -3.80 19.02
N MET A 232 29.08 -4.53 19.77
CA MET A 232 29.29 -4.71 21.21
C MET A 232 30.64 -5.38 21.52
N ALA A 233 30.98 -6.47 20.82
CA ALA A 233 32.24 -7.17 21.02
C ALA A 233 33.47 -6.26 20.76
N ALA A 234 33.40 -5.39 19.75
CA ALA A 234 34.45 -4.41 19.48
C ALA A 234 34.61 -3.40 20.62
N ILE A 235 33.51 -2.88 21.15
CA ILE A 235 33.51 -1.97 22.31
C ILE A 235 34.06 -2.66 23.56
N ASP A 236 33.62 -3.88 23.85
CA ASP A 236 34.09 -4.65 25.00
C ASP A 236 35.60 -4.91 24.93
N SER A 237 36.12 -5.19 23.73
CA SER A 237 37.56 -5.34 23.49
C SER A 237 38.34 -4.05 23.76
N GLU A 238 37.78 -2.89 23.39
CA GLU A 238 38.40 -1.59 23.65
C GLU A 238 38.37 -1.24 25.14
N ILE A 239 37.24 -1.47 25.83
CA ILE A 239 37.11 -1.32 27.28
C ILE A 239 38.16 -2.17 27.99
N SER A 240 38.29 -3.45 27.60
CA SER A 240 39.27 -4.36 28.20
C SER A 240 40.71 -3.87 28.02
N THR A 241 41.02 -3.35 26.82
CA THR A 241 42.35 -2.79 26.52
C THR A 241 42.65 -1.55 27.38
N ILE A 242 41.67 -0.65 27.53
CA ILE A 242 41.81 0.56 28.34
C ILE A 242 41.93 0.20 29.83
N GLN A 243 41.12 -0.74 30.32
CA GLN A 243 41.19 -1.22 31.71
C GLN A 243 42.57 -1.82 32.01
N ALA A 244 43.09 -2.69 31.14
CA ALA A 244 44.43 -3.25 31.31
C ALA A 244 45.50 -2.15 31.38
N ARG A 245 45.39 -1.10 30.56
CA ARG A 245 46.28 0.07 30.62
C ARG A 245 46.14 0.87 31.92
N LEU A 246 44.94 1.04 32.43
CA LEU A 246 44.71 1.73 33.71
C LEU A 246 45.30 0.93 34.87
N ASP A 247 45.12 -0.40 34.87
CA ASP A 247 45.67 -1.30 35.88
C ASP A 247 47.22 -1.31 35.86
N GLU A 248 47.83 -1.34 34.67
CA GLU A 248 49.29 -1.20 34.50
C GLU A 248 49.82 0.11 35.10
N LEU A 249 49.14 1.23 34.85
CA LEU A 249 49.54 2.54 35.35
C LEU A 249 49.34 2.66 36.87
N ALA A 250 48.27 2.08 37.41
CA ALA A 250 47.99 2.06 38.85
C ALA A 250 49.03 1.25 39.64
N ALA A 251 49.61 0.21 39.04
CA ALA A 251 50.64 -0.62 39.67
C ALA A 251 52.03 0.05 39.76
N ILE A 252 52.23 1.19 39.09
CA ILE A 252 53.48 1.95 39.07
C ILE A 252 53.48 3.10 40.10
N GLN A 253 52.31 3.45 40.65
CA GLN A 253 52.15 4.44 41.73
C GLN A 253 52.32 3.80 43.12
#